data_AF-A0A358A4Z3-F1
#
_entry.id   AF-A0A358A4Z3-F1
#
_cell.length_a   1.000
_cell.length_b   1.000
_cell.length_c   1.000
_cell.angle_alpha   90.00
_cell.angle_beta   90.00
_cell.angle_gamma   90.00
#
_symmetry.space_group_name_H-M   'P 1'
#
loop_
_entity.id
_entity.type
_entity.pdbx_description
1 polymer ?
#
loop_
_entity_poly.entity_id
_entity_poly.type
_entity_poly.pdbx_seq_one_letter_code
_entity_poly.pdbx_strand_id
1 'polypeptide(L)'
;MESLGFATPSAFGELASNGFWVPFSEERIDLLDTDVVLWLTTDATALEAVVELPLRRGLGAATEGREVFISGELSGAFSFASPLSINFLLDEITPELQLAIDGDPTTVVPSAKAVGAAD
;
A
#
# COMPACT_ATOMS: atom_id res chain seq x y z
N MET A 1 11.11 1.67 3.80
CA MET A 1 10.87 1.49 2.36
C MET A 1 12.09 1.88 1.52
N GLU A 2 12.70 3.05 1.73
CA GLU A 2 13.96 3.42 1.03
C GLU A 2 15.08 2.39 1.21
N SER A 3 15.27 1.84 2.40
CA SER A 3 16.25 0.77 2.65
C SER A 3 15.96 -0.53 1.89
N LEU A 4 14.72 -0.71 1.39
CA LEU A 4 14.31 -1.82 0.54
C LEU A 4 14.37 -1.46 -0.96
N GLY A 5 14.81 -0.24 -1.30
CA GLY A 5 14.98 0.24 -2.67
C GLY A 5 13.78 1.00 -3.27
N PHE A 6 12.70 1.18 -2.50
CA PHE A 6 11.53 1.95 -2.95
C PHE A 6 11.76 3.45 -2.81
N ALA A 7 11.07 4.25 -3.63
CA ALA A 7 11.05 5.69 -3.52
C ALA A 7 9.61 6.20 -3.42
N THR A 8 9.39 7.22 -2.59
CA THR A 8 8.12 7.95 -2.57
C THR A 8 8.04 8.87 -3.80
N PRO A 9 6.91 8.92 -4.52
CA PRO A 9 6.76 9.82 -5.66
C PRO A 9 7.04 11.28 -5.30
N SER A 10 7.80 11.99 -6.14
CA SER A 10 8.23 13.37 -5.88
C SER A 10 7.08 14.35 -5.68
N ALA A 11 5.92 14.07 -6.29
CA ALA A 11 4.68 14.82 -6.13
C ALA A 11 4.27 14.99 -4.66
N PHE A 12 4.56 14.02 -3.78
CA PHE A 12 4.28 14.13 -2.35
C PHE A 12 5.28 15.01 -1.61
N GLY A 13 6.53 15.07 -2.06
CA GLY A 13 7.55 15.93 -1.47
C GLY A 13 7.21 17.42 -1.60
N GLU A 14 6.58 17.82 -2.70
CA GLU A 14 6.13 19.20 -2.93
C GLU A 14 4.90 19.57 -2.07
N LEU A 15 4.05 18.58 -1.76
CA LEU A 15 2.84 18.76 -0.96
C LEU A 15 3.10 18.66 0.56
N ALA A 16 4.16 17.95 0.95
CA ALA A 16 4.59 17.77 2.33
C ALA A 16 5.24 19.05 2.87
N SER A 17 4.40 20.05 3.16
CA SER A 17 4.87 21.38 3.57
C SER A 17 5.62 21.42 4.90
N ASN A 18 5.43 20.44 5.80
CA ASN A 18 6.19 20.23 7.06
C ASN A 18 5.82 18.92 7.81
N GLY A 19 5.23 17.94 7.12
CA GLY A 19 4.59 16.78 7.76
C GLY A 19 5.14 15.44 7.25
N PHE A 20 4.95 14.39 8.07
CA PHE A 20 5.23 13.00 7.69
C PHE A 20 4.14 12.40 6.77
N TRP A 21 3.05 13.14 6.52
CA TRP A 21 1.92 12.74 5.72
C TRP A 21 1.34 13.95 4.98
N VAL A 22 0.58 13.69 3.89
CA VAL A 22 -0.07 14.71 3.07
C VAL A 22 -1.57 14.40 3.01
N PRO A 23 -2.47 15.28 3.48
CA PRO A 23 -3.89 15.15 3.19
C PRO A 23 -4.13 15.46 1.71
N PHE A 24 -4.93 14.63 1.04
CA PHE A 24 -5.46 14.93 -0.29
C PHE A 24 -6.91 14.47 -0.41
N SER A 25 -7.64 15.07 -1.35
CA SER A 25 -9.03 14.68 -1.67
C SER A 25 -9.05 13.29 -2.33
N GLU A 26 -10.08 12.49 -2.10
CA GLU A 26 -10.29 11.23 -2.81
C GLU A 26 -10.37 11.41 -4.34
N GLU A 27 -10.80 12.60 -4.80
CA GLU A 27 -10.80 12.96 -6.22
C GLU A 27 -9.39 13.12 -6.81
N ARG A 28 -8.38 13.29 -5.94
CA ARG A 28 -6.96 13.36 -6.30
C ARG A 28 -6.29 11.98 -6.28
N ILE A 29 -7.02 10.95 -6.69
CA ILE A 29 -6.49 9.58 -6.78
C ILE A 29 -5.29 9.51 -7.73
N ASP A 30 -5.17 10.43 -8.68
CA ASP A 30 -4.03 10.58 -9.60
C ASP A 30 -2.68 10.64 -8.88
N LEU A 31 -2.65 11.12 -7.64
CA LEU A 31 -1.44 11.15 -6.83
C LEU A 31 -0.92 9.75 -6.46
N LEU A 32 -1.78 8.74 -6.51
CA LEU A 32 -1.46 7.33 -6.21
C LEU A 32 -1.18 6.51 -7.47
N ASP A 33 -1.07 7.14 -8.65
CA ASP A 33 -0.67 6.44 -9.88
C ASP A 33 0.84 6.15 -9.86
N THR A 34 1.21 5.08 -9.16
CA THR A 34 2.59 4.66 -8.89
C THR A 34 2.72 3.14 -9.09
N ASP A 35 3.96 2.64 -9.06
CA ASP A 35 4.25 1.23 -9.33
C ASP A 35 3.61 0.26 -8.33
N VAL A 36 3.50 0.66 -7.06
CA VAL A 36 2.92 -0.14 -5.97
C VAL A 36 2.27 0.77 -4.93
N VAL A 37 1.08 0.40 -4.44
CA VAL A 37 0.38 1.14 -3.38
C VAL A 37 0.23 0.28 -2.14
N LEU A 38 0.63 0.81 -0.98
CA LEU A 38 0.42 0.18 0.32
C LEU A 38 -0.74 0.87 1.03
N TRP A 39 -1.82 0.15 1.23
CA TRP A 39 -2.98 0.61 1.99
C TRP A 39 -2.86 0.17 3.45
N LEU A 40 -2.59 1.12 4.34
CA LEU A 40 -2.38 0.87 5.77
C LEU A 40 -3.61 1.33 6.58
N THR A 41 -4.25 0.42 7.32
CA THR A 41 -5.37 0.75 8.21
C THR A 41 -5.16 0.14 9.60
N THR A 42 -5.98 0.54 10.57
CA THR A 42 -5.92 -0.03 11.94
C THR A 42 -6.48 -1.44 12.02
N ASP A 43 -7.53 -1.74 11.26
CA ASP A 43 -8.23 -3.03 11.28
C ASP A 43 -8.71 -3.43 9.88
N ALA A 44 -9.07 -4.71 9.74
CA ALA A 44 -9.49 -5.28 8.46
C ALA A 44 -10.79 -4.66 7.93
N THR A 45 -11.72 -4.26 8.80
CA THR A 45 -12.98 -3.63 8.36
C THR A 45 -12.75 -2.26 7.74
N ALA A 46 -11.73 -1.53 8.19
CA ALA A 46 -11.33 -0.28 7.57
C ALA A 46 -10.72 -0.47 6.16
N LEU A 47 -10.20 -1.66 5.81
CA LEU A 47 -9.73 -1.94 4.45
C LEU A 47 -10.90 -2.03 3.45
N GLU A 48 -12.08 -2.48 3.87
CA GLU A 48 -13.27 -2.54 3.01
C GLU A 48 -13.61 -1.17 2.43
N ALA A 49 -13.53 -0.11 3.25
CA ALA A 49 -13.76 1.26 2.80
C ALA A 49 -12.76 1.70 1.71
N VAL A 50 -11.52 1.20 1.76
CA VAL A 50 -10.49 1.47 0.75
C VAL A 50 -10.77 0.70 -0.54
N VAL A 51 -11.25 -0.55 -0.45
CA VAL A 51 -11.64 -1.36 -1.63
C VAL A 51 -12.82 -0.72 -2.37
N GLU A 52 -13.76 -0.14 -1.63
CA GLU A 52 -14.95 0.51 -2.18
C GLU A 52 -14.72 1.94 -2.70
N LEU A 53 -13.49 2.47 -2.64
CA LEU A 53 -13.16 3.79 -3.19
C LEU A 53 -13.48 3.84 -4.70
N PRO A 54 -14.42 4.68 -5.16
CA PRO A 54 -14.91 4.64 -6.53
C PRO A 54 -13.82 4.84 -7.59
N LEU A 55 -12.85 5.71 -7.29
CA LEU A 55 -11.78 6.06 -8.21
C LEU A 55 -10.56 5.13 -8.13
N ARG A 56 -10.50 4.22 -7.14
CA ARG A 56 -9.38 3.27 -6.99
C ARG A 56 -9.20 2.40 -8.22
N ARG A 57 -10.30 1.89 -8.80
CA ARG A 57 -10.25 1.04 -10.00
C ARG A 57 -9.67 1.74 -11.23
N GLY A 58 -9.50 3.07 -11.19
CA GLY A 58 -8.81 3.83 -12.22
C GLY A 58 -7.29 3.84 -12.10
N LEU A 59 -6.73 3.35 -10.98
CA LEU A 59 -5.28 3.27 -10.76
C LEU A 59 -4.68 2.07 -11.50
N GLY A 60 -3.52 2.28 -12.13
CA GLY A 60 -2.75 1.19 -12.73
C GLY A 60 -2.44 0.09 -11.71
N ALA A 61 -2.05 0.49 -10.50
CA ALA A 61 -1.78 -0.43 -9.39
C ALA A 61 -3.00 -1.31 -9.07
N ALA A 62 -4.22 -0.77 -9.09
CA ALA A 62 -5.42 -1.56 -8.82
C ALA A 62 -5.76 -2.50 -9.97
N THR A 63 -5.65 -2.03 -11.22
CA THR A 63 -5.97 -2.85 -12.40
C THR A 63 -4.97 -3.97 -12.63
N GLU A 64 -3.73 -3.81 -12.16
CA GLU A 64 -2.64 -4.75 -12.37
C GLU A 64 -2.27 -5.54 -11.10
N GLY A 65 -3.09 -5.47 -10.05
CA GLY A 65 -2.88 -6.25 -8.82
C GLY A 65 -1.68 -5.83 -7.97
N ARG A 66 -1.17 -4.60 -8.13
CA ARG A 66 0.03 -4.07 -7.47
C ARG A 66 -0.27 -3.32 -6.17
N GLU A 67 -1.26 -3.79 -5.43
CA GLU A 67 -1.71 -3.18 -4.18
C GLU A 67 -1.51 -4.13 -3.02
N VAL A 68 -0.90 -3.65 -1.94
CA VAL A 68 -0.68 -4.42 -0.71
C VAL A 68 -1.55 -3.82 0.40
N PHE A 69 -2.32 -4.66 1.07
CA PHE A 69 -3.24 -4.25 2.12
C PHE A 69 -2.75 -4.70 3.49
N ILE A 70 -2.66 -3.75 4.42
CA ILE A 70 -2.00 -3.94 5.70
C ILE A 70 -2.94 -3.45 6.80
N SER A 71 -3.25 -4.34 7.75
CA SER A 71 -4.09 -4.01 8.91
C SER A 71 -3.61 -4.76 10.17
N GLY A 72 -4.24 -4.47 11.32
CA GLY A 72 -4.00 -5.21 12.56
C GLY A 72 -2.56 -5.13 13.05
N GLU A 73 -2.00 -6.27 13.45
CA GLU A 73 -0.66 -6.35 14.02
C GLU A 73 0.43 -5.92 13.02
N LEU A 74 0.29 -6.26 11.74
CA LEU A 74 1.24 -5.87 10.70
C LEU A 74 1.27 -4.34 10.51
N SER A 75 0.10 -3.69 10.55
CA SER A 75 0.00 -2.22 10.53
C SER A 75 0.66 -1.57 11.73
N GLY A 76 0.48 -2.16 12.93
CA GLY A 76 1.19 -1.75 14.14
C GLY A 76 2.70 -1.91 14.01
N ALA A 77 3.17 -3.04 13.48
CA ALA A 77 4.59 -3.30 13.25
C ALA A 77 5.21 -2.33 12.24
N PHE A 78 4.48 -2.02 11.16
CA PHE A 78 4.85 -1.04 10.14
C PHE A 78 4.98 0.36 10.76
N SER A 79 3.99 0.78 11.54
CA SER A 79 3.94 2.10 12.15
C SER A 79 4.98 2.30 13.25
N PHE A 80 5.27 1.25 14.04
CA PHE A 80 6.19 1.34 15.16
C PHE A 80 7.66 1.20 14.75
N ALA A 81 7.95 0.42 13.70
CA ALA A 81 9.27 0.29 13.08
C ALA A 81 10.44 0.11 14.08
N SER A 82 10.22 -0.69 15.13
CA SER A 82 11.20 -0.94 16.18
C SER A 82 12.07 -2.16 15.87
N PRO A 83 13.22 -2.35 16.55
CA PRO A 83 14.03 -3.56 16.39
C PRO A 83 13.28 -4.88 16.64
N LEU A 84 12.25 -4.85 17.51
CA LEU A 84 11.43 -6.04 17.78
C LEU A 84 10.37 -6.28 16.70
N SER A 85 9.86 -5.22 16.07
CA SER A 85 8.78 -5.34 15.08
C SER A 85 9.29 -5.45 13.65
N ILE A 86 10.52 -5.01 13.35
CA ILE A 86 11.00 -4.92 11.97
C ILE A 86 11.19 -6.30 11.32
N ASN A 87 11.66 -7.30 12.07
CA ASN A 87 11.82 -8.66 11.51
C ASN A 87 10.45 -9.26 11.16
N PHE A 88 9.49 -9.16 12.09
CA PHE A 88 8.11 -9.58 11.84
C PHE A 88 7.50 -8.85 10.64
N LEU A 89 7.65 -7.53 10.57
CA LEU A 89 7.19 -6.74 9.43
C LEU A 89 7.79 -7.24 8.11
N LEU A 90 9.10 -7.47 8.06
CA LEU A 90 9.79 -7.90 6.86
C LEU A 90 9.38 -9.31 6.42
N ASP A 91 9.21 -10.23 7.37
CA ASP A 91 8.78 -11.60 7.09
C ASP A 91 7.39 -11.62 6.44
N GLU A 92 6.48 -10.73 6.88
CA GLU A 92 5.11 -10.65 6.38
C GLU A 92 5.00 -9.82 5.08
N ILE A 93 5.65 -8.66 5.01
CA ILE A 93 5.44 -7.72 3.89
C ILE A 93 6.30 -8.04 2.65
N THR A 94 7.47 -8.65 2.82
CA THR A 94 8.39 -8.88 1.70
C THR A 94 7.80 -9.81 0.64
N PRO A 95 7.15 -10.94 0.99
CA PRO A 95 6.50 -11.80 0.00
C PRO A 95 5.40 -11.08 -0.79
N GLU A 96 4.57 -10.27 -0.11
CA GLU A 96 3.52 -9.46 -0.74
C GLU A 96 4.12 -8.46 -1.73
N LEU A 97 5.17 -7.73 -1.32
CA LEU A 97 5.85 -6.75 -2.17
C LEU A 97 6.51 -7.39 -3.39
N GLN A 98 7.11 -8.57 -3.25
CA GLN A 98 7.73 -9.28 -4.37
C GLN A 98 6.72 -9.61 -5.46
N LEU A 99 5.52 -10.05 -5.06
CA LEU A 99 4.42 -10.33 -5.99
C LEU A 99 3.87 -9.03 -6.60
N ALA A 100 3.74 -7.97 -5.80
CA ALA A 100 3.18 -6.70 -6.28
C ALA A 100 4.06 -5.98 -7.32
N ILE A 101 5.37 -6.27 -7.37
CA ILE A 101 6.34 -5.58 -8.23
C ILE A 101 6.97 -6.48 -9.31
N ASP A 102 6.49 -7.71 -9.48
CA ASP A 102 7.07 -8.66 -10.44
C ASP A 102 6.81 -8.29 -11.92
N GLY A 103 5.89 -7.36 -12.16
CA GLY A 103 5.51 -6.88 -13.48
C GLY A 103 4.55 -7.80 -14.23
N ASP A 104 3.95 -8.79 -13.56
CA ASP A 104 2.95 -9.69 -14.12
C ASP A 104 1.55 -9.34 -13.55
N PRO A 105 0.65 -8.72 -14.35
CA PRO A 105 -0.72 -8.41 -13.91
C PRO A 105 -1.58 -9.64 -13.58
N THR A 106 -1.10 -10.85 -13.85
CA THR A 106 -1.78 -12.10 -13.47
C THR A 106 -1.31 -12.64 -12.12
N THR A 107 -0.27 -12.04 -11.53
CA THR A 107 0.18 -12.37 -10.19
C THR A 107 -0.79 -11.82 -9.16
N VAL A 108 -1.24 -12.70 -8.25
CA VAL A 108 -2.20 -12.33 -7.21
C VAL A 108 -1.48 -12.08 -5.90
N VAL A 109 -1.51 -10.82 -5.46
CA VAL A 109 -1.04 -10.40 -4.14
C VAL A 109 -2.03 -10.91 -3.07
N PRO A 110 -1.61 -11.75 -2.10
CA PRO A 110 -2.52 -12.42 -1.18
C PRO A 110 -3.36 -11.45 -0.34
N SER A 111 -2.78 -10.34 0.12
CA SER A 111 -3.51 -9.32 0.86
C SER A 111 -4.62 -8.66 0.02
N ALA A 112 -4.38 -8.41 -1.27
CA ALA A 112 -5.39 -7.87 -2.18
C ALA A 112 -6.53 -8.86 -2.44
N LYS A 113 -6.21 -10.14 -2.59
CA LYS A 113 -7.21 -11.21 -2.71
C LYS A 113 -8.06 -11.36 -1.46
N ALA A 114 -7.44 -11.29 -0.28
CA ALA A 114 -8.12 -11.45 1.01
C ALA A 114 -9.24 -10.42 1.22
N VAL A 115 -9.08 -9.21 0.65
CA VAL A 115 -10.06 -8.12 0.75
C VAL A 115 -10.93 -7.96 -0.51
N GLY A 116 -10.80 -8.86 -1.49
CA GLY A 116 -11.61 -8.84 -2.72
C GLY A 116 -11.25 -7.71 -3.69
N ALA A 117 -10.02 -7.18 -3.62
CA ALA A 117 -9.55 -6.14 -4.53
C ALA A 117 -8.94 -6.69 -5.83
N ALA A 118 -8.49 -7.95 -5.82
CA ALA A 118 -7.96 -8.68 -6.97
C ALA A 118 -8.36 -10.17 -6.88
N ASP A 119 -8.48 -10.84 -8.03
CA ASP A 119 -8.89 -12.26 -8.14
C ASP A 119 -7.76 -13.19 -8.56
#